data_AF-A0A8J7MV57-F1
#
_entry.id   AF-A0A8J7MV57-F1
#
_cell.length_a   1.000
_cell.length_b   1.000
_cell.length_c   1.000
_cell.angle_alpha   90.00
_cell.angle_beta   90.00
_cell.angle_gamma   90.00
#
_symmetry.space_group_name_H-M   'P 1'
#
loop_
_entity.id
_entity.type
_entity.pdbx_description
1 polymer ?
#
loop_
_entity_poly.entity_id
_entity_poly.type
_entity_poly.pdbx_seq_one_letter_code
_entity_poly.pdbx_strand_id
1 'polypeptide(L)'
;MKTITIKLLFGACFASLSPLSAQTVDRAKYPDYTDKRNPDYALMQRHTLGVRNAMSARPDHVNNAETRFFPPVFNQDGGSCGSASRIGYMFSYEMNAFRNLDGTNPQNYYPTHFVWLLTNGNSGKDAFVQHVGVPSAETYGGQTYSKLFGNQEETQNDFGWMTGYDKWYEAMFNR
;
A
#
# COMPACT_ATOMS: atom_id res chain seq x y z
N MET A 1 -11.49 19.76 -68.83
CA MET A 1 -11.46 18.92 -67.60
C MET A 1 -10.03 18.49 -67.35
N LYS A 2 -9.41 18.93 -66.25
CA LYS A 2 -8.09 18.47 -65.81
C LYS A 2 -8.29 17.75 -64.47
N THR A 3 -8.05 16.45 -64.46
CA THR A 3 -8.10 15.61 -63.25
C THR A 3 -6.81 15.82 -62.45
N ILE A 4 -6.94 16.33 -61.23
CA ILE A 4 -5.84 16.49 -60.27
C ILE A 4 -5.88 15.27 -59.34
N THR A 5 -4.85 14.44 -59.39
CA THR A 5 -4.71 13.26 -58.52
C THR A 5 -3.92 13.67 -57.27
N ILE A 6 -4.59 13.75 -56.12
CA ILE A 6 -3.94 13.97 -54.81
C ILE A 6 -3.41 12.61 -54.32
N LYS A 7 -2.09 12.47 -54.23
CA LYS A 7 -1.46 11.34 -53.54
C LYS A 7 -1.37 11.65 -52.05
N LEU A 8 -2.15 10.93 -51.24
CA LEU A 8 -2.03 10.95 -49.78
C LEU A 8 -0.79 10.11 -49.40
N LEU A 9 0.29 10.76 -48.92
CA LEU A 9 1.37 10.05 -48.25
C LEU A 9 0.95 9.75 -46.81
N PHE A 10 0.59 8.50 -46.53
CA PHE A 10 0.57 7.98 -45.16
C PHE A 10 2.01 7.81 -44.68
N GLY A 11 2.52 8.80 -43.96
CA GLY A 11 3.76 8.66 -43.19
C GLY A 11 3.48 7.75 -41.98
N ALA A 12 3.86 6.47 -42.08
CA ALA A 12 3.86 5.58 -40.93
C ALA A 12 4.94 6.05 -39.94
N CYS A 13 4.56 6.84 -38.94
CA CYS A 13 5.34 7.00 -37.73
C CYS A 13 5.31 5.66 -36.99
N PHE A 14 6.27 4.79 -37.29
CA PHE A 14 6.62 3.70 -36.39
C PHE A 14 7.26 4.34 -35.15
N ALA A 15 6.44 4.64 -34.15
CA ALA A 15 6.93 4.89 -32.80
C ALA A 15 7.65 3.61 -32.36
N SER A 16 8.98 3.67 -32.31
CA SER A 16 9.79 2.61 -31.74
C SER A 16 9.40 2.49 -30.27
N LEU A 17 8.67 1.43 -29.94
CA LEU A 17 8.48 0.97 -28.57
C LEU A 17 9.87 0.58 -28.04
N SER A 18 10.59 1.57 -27.54
CA SER A 18 11.80 1.34 -26.77
C SER A 18 11.37 0.57 -25.53
N PRO A 19 11.90 -0.63 -25.27
CA PRO A 19 11.62 -1.30 -24.01
C PRO A 19 12.11 -0.35 -22.90
N LEU A 20 11.18 0.08 -22.04
CA LEU A 20 11.48 0.76 -20.78
C LEU A 20 12.32 -0.20 -19.94
N SER A 21 13.63 -0.20 -20.18
CA SER A 21 14.59 -0.90 -19.36
C SER A 21 14.75 -0.10 -18.07
N ALA A 22 14.88 -0.80 -16.95
CA ALA A 22 15.12 -0.16 -15.66
C ALA A 22 16.27 0.86 -15.79
N GLN A 23 16.09 2.06 -15.23
CA GLN A 23 17.14 3.09 -15.25
C GLN A 23 18.41 2.54 -14.60
N THR A 24 19.56 2.79 -15.19
CA THR A 24 20.85 2.50 -14.57
C THR A 24 21.00 3.38 -13.33
N VAL A 25 20.85 2.79 -12.14
CA VAL A 25 20.96 3.51 -10.87
C VAL A 25 22.42 3.54 -10.41
N ASP A 26 22.96 4.73 -10.21
CA ASP A 26 24.22 4.91 -9.50
C ASP A 26 24.02 4.59 -8.00
N ARG A 27 24.48 3.41 -7.58
CA ARG A 27 24.35 2.94 -6.20
C ARG A 27 25.27 3.68 -5.23
N ALA A 28 26.31 4.38 -5.71
CA ALA A 28 27.18 5.17 -4.84
C ALA A 28 26.44 6.36 -4.20
N LYS A 29 25.34 6.81 -4.84
CA LYS A 29 24.46 7.85 -4.30
C LYS A 29 23.61 7.38 -3.10
N TYR A 30 23.46 6.07 -2.92
CA TYR A 30 22.61 5.47 -1.89
C TYR A 30 23.44 4.51 -1.02
N PRO A 31 24.43 5.03 -0.25
CA PRO A 31 25.35 4.20 0.53
C PRO A 31 24.66 3.40 1.65
N ASP A 32 23.44 3.80 2.03
CA ASP A 32 22.55 3.16 2.99
C ASP A 32 21.63 2.11 2.35
N TYR A 33 21.51 2.07 1.03
CA TYR A 33 20.69 1.09 0.33
C TYR A 33 21.37 -0.28 0.32
N THR A 34 20.63 -1.31 0.75
CA THR A 34 21.01 -2.71 0.58
C THR A 34 19.90 -3.48 -0.14
N ASP A 35 20.28 -4.30 -1.12
CA ASP A 35 19.40 -5.27 -1.76
C ASP A 35 19.20 -6.53 -0.91
N LYS A 36 19.98 -6.67 0.17
CA LYS A 36 19.85 -7.78 1.11
C LYS A 36 18.56 -7.63 1.91
N ARG A 37 17.60 -8.48 1.58
CA ARG A 37 16.45 -8.73 2.44
C ARG A 37 16.96 -9.42 3.71
N ASN A 38 17.01 -8.70 4.82
CA ASN A 38 17.29 -9.24 6.15
C ASN A 38 15.98 -9.35 6.93
N PRO A 39 15.10 -10.31 6.61
CA PRO A 39 13.94 -10.53 7.46
C PRO A 39 14.43 -10.96 8.83
N ASP A 40 13.81 -10.45 9.89
CA ASP A 40 14.04 -11.00 11.21
C ASP A 40 13.41 -12.39 11.26
N TYR A 41 14.24 -13.41 11.04
CA TYR A 41 13.80 -14.80 11.05
C TYR A 41 13.31 -15.25 12.44
N ALA A 42 13.61 -14.53 13.53
CA ALA A 42 13.01 -14.80 14.83
C ALA A 42 11.49 -14.55 14.81
N LEU A 43 10.99 -13.63 13.98
CA LEU A 43 9.56 -13.40 13.77
C LEU A 43 8.90 -14.52 12.94
N MET A 44 9.69 -15.21 12.13
CA MET A 44 9.25 -16.38 11.34
C MET A 44 9.41 -17.70 12.09
N GLN A 45 10.22 -17.73 13.15
CA GLN A 45 10.22 -18.86 14.07
C GLN A 45 8.82 -18.93 14.65
N ARG A 46 8.11 -20.02 14.34
CA ARG A 46 7.00 -20.44 15.20
C ARG A 46 7.56 -20.42 16.60
N HIS A 47 7.10 -19.49 17.44
CA HIS A 47 7.25 -19.67 18.86
C HIS A 47 6.67 -21.05 19.12
N THR A 48 7.53 -22.02 19.39
CA THR A 48 7.17 -23.20 20.15
C THR A 48 6.81 -22.65 21.51
N LEU A 49 5.62 -22.04 21.60
CA LEU A 49 4.86 -21.87 22.82
C LEU A 49 4.72 -23.31 23.29
N GLY A 50 5.71 -23.74 24.08
CA GLY A 50 6.10 -25.14 24.16
C GLY A 50 4.86 -25.94 24.39
N VAL A 51 4.55 -26.87 23.47
CA VAL A 51 3.33 -27.66 23.35
C VAL A 51 2.62 -27.70 24.70
N ARG A 52 1.86 -26.65 25.02
CA ARG A 52 1.06 -26.63 26.24
C ARG A 52 -0.01 -27.60 25.85
N ASN A 53 0.10 -28.81 26.41
CA ASN A 53 -0.76 -29.97 26.22
C ASN A 53 -1.86 -29.71 25.19
N ALA A 54 -1.84 -30.45 24.07
CA ALA A 54 -2.89 -30.50 23.05
C ALA A 54 -4.25 -31.02 23.59
N MET A 55 -4.57 -30.66 24.83
CA MET A 55 -5.69 -30.99 25.69
C MET A 55 -6.35 -29.71 26.25
N SER A 56 -5.83 -28.50 25.94
CA SER A 56 -6.64 -27.28 26.03
C SER A 56 -7.48 -27.23 24.75
N ALA A 57 -8.78 -27.44 24.87
CA ALA A 57 -9.71 -27.33 23.74
C ALA A 57 -9.41 -26.02 22.99
N ARG A 58 -9.19 -26.09 21.67
CA ARG A 58 -9.08 -24.88 20.85
C ARG A 58 -10.36 -24.06 21.06
N PRO A 59 -10.27 -22.73 21.17
CA PRO A 59 -11.45 -21.90 21.15
C PRO A 59 -12.32 -22.25 19.94
N ASP A 60 -13.64 -22.28 20.14
CA ASP A 60 -14.61 -22.49 19.06
C ASP A 60 -14.42 -21.46 17.93
N HIS A 61 -14.13 -20.22 18.31
CA HIS A 61 -13.79 -19.12 17.42
C HIS A 61 -12.79 -18.17 18.10
N VAL A 62 -12.18 -17.30 17.29
CA VAL A 62 -11.35 -16.19 17.77
C VAL A 62 -11.87 -14.91 17.11
N ASN A 63 -12.26 -13.94 17.93
CA ASN A 63 -12.67 -12.62 17.45
C ASN A 63 -11.54 -11.61 17.68
N ASN A 64 -10.70 -11.39 16.68
CA ASN A 64 -9.63 -10.41 16.79
C ASN A 64 -10.14 -8.96 16.95
N ALA A 65 -11.40 -8.68 16.57
CA ALA A 65 -12.01 -7.36 16.73
C ALA A 65 -12.26 -6.96 18.19
N GLU A 66 -12.21 -7.91 19.12
CA GLU A 66 -12.29 -7.64 20.56
C GLU A 66 -10.94 -7.27 21.17
N THR A 67 -9.84 -7.38 20.41
CA THR A 67 -8.51 -7.01 20.88
C THR A 67 -8.28 -5.51 20.72
N ARG A 68 -7.44 -4.93 21.58
CA ARG A 68 -7.03 -3.51 21.46
C ARG A 68 -6.23 -3.19 20.19
N PHE A 69 -5.77 -4.20 19.46
CA PHE A 69 -4.92 -4.03 18.28
C PHE A 69 -5.74 -3.84 17.00
N PHE A 70 -7.02 -4.19 17.04
CA PHE A 70 -7.87 -4.16 15.87
C PHE A 70 -8.22 -2.73 15.46
N PRO A 71 -8.12 -2.39 14.17
CA PRO A 71 -8.48 -1.07 13.67
C PRO A 71 -10.01 -0.86 13.72
N PRO A 72 -10.50 0.39 13.62
CA PRO A 72 -11.93 0.65 13.48
C PRO A 72 -12.53 -0.14 12.31
N VAL A 73 -13.74 -0.67 12.52
CA VAL A 73 -14.52 -1.32 11.46
C VAL A 73 -15.01 -0.27 10.49
N PHE A 74 -14.77 -0.49 9.20
CA PHE A 74 -15.14 0.43 8.12
C PHE A 74 -15.68 -0.32 6.90
N ASN A 75 -16.50 0.38 6.11
CA ASN A 75 -16.91 -0.09 4.79
C ASN A 75 -15.88 0.33 3.76
N GLN A 76 -15.46 -0.61 2.90
CA GLN A 76 -14.64 -0.26 1.75
C GLN A 76 -15.39 0.67 0.80
N ASP A 77 -14.64 1.41 -0.01
CA ASP A 77 -15.18 2.20 -1.11
C ASP A 77 -14.59 1.71 -2.45
N GLY A 78 -15.38 1.78 -3.52
CA GLY A 78 -15.02 1.27 -4.84
C GLY A 78 -14.50 -0.17 -4.85
N GLY A 79 -13.58 -0.45 -5.79
CA GLY A 79 -12.92 -1.75 -5.96
C GLY A 79 -11.80 -2.05 -4.96
N SER A 80 -11.76 -1.37 -3.81
CA SER A 80 -10.62 -1.40 -2.89
C SER A 80 -10.51 -2.67 -2.02
N CYS A 81 -11.28 -3.73 -2.27
CA CYS A 81 -11.39 -4.92 -1.38
C CYS A 81 -10.04 -5.53 -0.98
N GLY A 82 -9.09 -5.61 -1.90
CA GLY A 82 -7.74 -6.11 -1.61
C GLY A 82 -6.95 -5.18 -0.67
N SER A 83 -7.16 -3.87 -0.73
CA SER A 83 -6.52 -2.92 0.20
C SER A 83 -7.28 -2.85 1.52
N ALA A 84 -8.61 -2.94 1.48
CA ALA A 84 -9.43 -2.98 2.69
C ALA A 84 -9.08 -4.19 3.57
N SER A 85 -9.13 -5.40 2.99
CA SER A 85 -8.77 -6.63 3.70
C SER A 85 -7.30 -6.64 4.13
N ARG A 86 -6.38 -6.41 3.19
CA ARG A 86 -4.95 -6.64 3.43
C ARG A 86 -4.27 -5.51 4.17
N ILE A 87 -4.56 -4.25 3.85
CA ILE A 87 -3.91 -3.08 4.46
C ILE A 87 -4.74 -2.55 5.63
N GLY A 88 -6.02 -2.26 5.39
CA GLY A 88 -6.90 -1.64 6.38
C GLY A 88 -7.12 -2.51 7.61
N TYR A 89 -7.39 -3.81 7.42
CA TYR A 89 -7.63 -4.76 8.50
C TYR A 89 -6.38 -5.54 8.92
N MET A 90 -5.92 -6.48 8.08
CA MET A 90 -4.89 -7.46 8.48
C MET A 90 -3.57 -6.79 8.86
N PHE A 91 -3.02 -5.94 7.98
CA PHE A 91 -1.76 -5.26 8.23
C PHE A 91 -1.83 -4.32 9.43
N SER A 92 -2.88 -3.49 9.55
CA SER A 92 -3.08 -2.66 10.76
C SER A 92 -3.08 -3.49 12.04
N TYR A 93 -3.86 -4.58 12.07
CA TYR A 93 -3.91 -5.45 13.25
C TYR A 93 -2.55 -6.08 13.57
N GLU A 94 -1.87 -6.65 12.58
CA GLU A 94 -0.59 -7.32 12.76
C GLU A 94 0.49 -6.34 13.22
N MET A 95 0.55 -5.14 12.65
CA MET A 95 1.50 -4.10 13.04
C MET A 95 1.22 -3.57 14.45
N ASN A 96 -0.05 -3.41 14.81
CA ASN A 96 -0.42 -3.00 16.17
C ASN A 96 -0.10 -4.07 17.21
N ALA A 97 -0.37 -5.33 16.90
CA ALA A 97 0.00 -6.44 17.77
C ALA A 97 1.53 -6.52 17.94
N PHE A 98 2.28 -6.40 16.84
CA PHE A 98 3.74 -6.44 16.84
C PHE A 98 4.36 -5.28 17.62
N ARG A 99 3.87 -4.05 17.41
CA ARG A 99 4.36 -2.83 18.07
C ARG A 99 3.71 -2.59 19.44
N ASN A 100 2.78 -3.46 19.85
CA ASN A 100 2.01 -3.33 21.07
C ASN A 100 1.26 -1.97 21.17
N LEU A 101 0.60 -1.56 20.09
CA LEU A 101 -0.09 -0.27 19.95
C LEU A 101 -1.61 -0.40 20.04
N ASP A 102 -2.30 0.70 20.36
CA ASP A 102 -3.76 0.76 20.33
C ASP A 102 -4.24 0.97 18.88
N GLY A 103 -5.00 0.01 18.36
CA GLY A 103 -5.52 0.02 17.00
C GLY A 103 -6.69 0.98 16.79
N THR A 104 -7.27 1.55 17.85
CA THR A 104 -8.31 2.59 17.71
C THR A 104 -7.74 3.97 17.41
N ASN A 105 -6.43 4.15 17.58
CA ASN A 105 -5.74 5.42 17.38
C ASN A 105 -5.31 5.59 15.90
N PRO A 106 -5.69 6.70 15.22
CA PRO A 106 -5.42 6.93 13.80
C PRO A 106 -3.95 7.02 13.40
N GLN A 107 -3.05 7.23 14.36
CA GLN A 107 -1.61 7.15 14.15
C GLN A 107 -1.13 5.70 13.93
N ASN A 108 -1.91 4.71 14.37
CA ASN A 108 -1.50 3.32 14.48
C ASN A 108 -2.18 2.41 13.43
N TYR A 109 -3.16 2.90 12.68
CA TYR A 109 -3.79 2.12 11.60
C TYR A 109 -3.60 2.76 10.23
N TYR A 110 -3.74 1.94 9.18
CA TYR A 110 -3.29 2.29 7.84
C TYR A 110 -4.45 2.61 6.89
N PRO A 111 -4.26 3.60 5.99
CA PRO A 111 -5.23 3.93 4.98
C PRO A 111 -5.27 2.91 3.85
N THR A 112 -6.48 2.62 3.39
CA THR A 112 -6.73 1.70 2.27
C THR A 112 -6.46 2.35 0.91
N HIS A 113 -6.85 3.62 0.76
CA HIS A 113 -6.85 4.30 -0.54
C HIS A 113 -5.49 4.84 -0.96
N PHE A 114 -4.58 5.07 -0.01
CA PHE A 114 -3.18 5.37 -0.33
C PHE A 114 -2.56 4.25 -1.17
N VAL A 115 -2.70 2.99 -0.73
CA VAL A 115 -2.15 1.84 -1.45
C VAL A 115 -3.00 1.47 -2.66
N TRP A 116 -4.33 1.54 -2.55
CA TRP A 116 -5.22 1.15 -3.65
C TRP A 116 -5.04 2.01 -4.90
N LEU A 117 -5.02 3.34 -4.76
CA LEU A 117 -4.86 4.24 -5.90
C LEU A 117 -3.54 4.00 -6.65
N LEU A 118 -2.49 3.57 -5.93
CA LEU A 118 -1.18 3.27 -6.48
C LEU A 118 -1.02 1.82 -6.98
N THR A 119 -2.02 0.95 -6.78
CA THR A 119 -1.96 -0.48 -7.14
C THR A 119 -3.21 -0.99 -7.87
N ASN A 120 -4.06 -0.09 -8.35
CA ASN A 120 -5.35 -0.42 -8.99
C ASN A 120 -5.19 -1.31 -10.26
N GLY A 121 -4.02 -1.28 -10.90
CA GLY A 121 -3.67 -2.10 -12.08
C GLY A 121 -3.13 -3.51 -11.77
N ASN A 122 -3.60 -4.16 -10.71
CA ASN A 122 -3.14 -5.49 -10.25
C ASN A 122 -1.67 -5.53 -9.76
N SER A 123 -1.12 -4.39 -9.33
CA SER A 123 0.19 -4.35 -8.67
C SER A 123 0.09 -4.90 -7.24
N GLY A 124 1.15 -5.56 -6.76
CA GLY A 124 1.18 -6.17 -5.43
C GLY A 124 1.14 -5.12 -4.32
N LYS A 125 0.12 -5.16 -3.46
CA LYS A 125 -0.08 -4.24 -2.33
C LYS A 125 1.01 -4.39 -1.27
N ASP A 126 1.40 -5.63 -1.05
CA ASP A 126 2.53 -6.03 -0.22
C ASP A 126 3.86 -5.51 -0.77
N ALA A 127 4.10 -5.64 -2.09
CA ALA A 127 5.29 -5.08 -2.72
C ALA A 127 5.31 -3.53 -2.59
N PHE A 128 4.15 -2.89 -2.77
CA PHE A 128 4.02 -1.46 -2.58
C PHE A 128 4.40 -1.04 -1.14
N VAL A 129 3.81 -1.66 -0.13
CA VAL A 129 4.14 -1.36 1.27
C VAL A 129 5.61 -1.67 1.59
N GLN A 130 6.18 -2.75 1.08
CA GLN A 130 7.59 -3.08 1.33
C GLN A 130 8.58 -2.06 0.75
N HIS A 131 8.31 -1.58 -0.46
CA HIS A 131 9.24 -0.71 -1.20
C HIS A 131 8.99 0.78 -1.00
N VAL A 132 7.74 1.18 -0.79
CA VAL A 132 7.34 2.59 -0.63
C VAL A 132 6.99 2.89 0.82
N GLY A 133 6.28 1.96 1.48
CA GLY A 133 5.68 2.17 2.78
C GLY A 133 4.28 2.76 2.69
N VAL A 134 3.69 3.09 3.83
CA VAL A 134 2.31 3.58 3.95
C VAL A 134 2.20 4.51 5.15
N PRO A 135 1.64 5.74 5.00
CA PRO A 135 1.49 6.66 6.11
C PRO A 135 0.46 6.14 7.12
N SER A 136 0.41 6.73 8.31
CA SER A 136 -0.73 6.55 9.21
C SER A 136 -2.02 7.11 8.59
N ALA A 137 -3.18 6.64 9.06
CA ALA A 137 -4.46 7.21 8.66
C ALA A 137 -4.62 8.67 9.12
N GLU A 138 -3.99 9.06 10.23
CA GLU A 138 -3.91 10.47 10.65
C GLU A 138 -3.21 11.31 9.58
N THR A 139 -1.99 10.93 9.18
CA THR A 139 -1.19 11.67 8.20
C THR A 139 -1.79 11.68 6.82
N TYR A 140 -2.36 10.56 6.39
CA TYR A 140 -3.11 10.51 5.14
C TYR A 140 -4.40 11.33 5.20
N GLY A 141 -5.00 11.49 6.38
CA GLY A 141 -6.24 12.23 6.59
C GLY A 141 -7.51 11.39 6.48
N GLY A 142 -7.44 10.07 6.63
CA GLY A 142 -8.58 9.16 6.59
C GLY A 142 -8.17 7.69 6.50
N GLN A 143 -9.10 6.77 6.75
CA GLN A 143 -8.88 5.33 6.56
C GLN A 143 -9.26 4.84 5.15
N THR A 144 -10.28 5.47 4.55
CA THR A 144 -10.63 5.30 3.13
C THR A 144 -10.09 6.49 2.35
N TYR A 145 -10.93 7.33 1.76
CA TYR A 145 -10.48 8.57 1.13
C TYR A 145 -9.91 9.54 2.15
N SER A 146 -8.92 10.30 1.69
CA SER A 146 -8.35 11.38 2.47
C SER A 146 -9.30 12.57 2.46
N LYS A 147 -9.55 13.17 3.64
CA LYS A 147 -10.18 14.49 3.73
C LYS A 147 -9.26 15.64 3.29
N LEU A 148 -7.99 15.35 3.02
CA LEU A 148 -6.95 16.32 2.63
C LEU A 148 -6.64 16.27 1.13
N PHE A 149 -6.81 15.09 0.51
CA PHE A 149 -6.43 14.81 -0.88
C PHE A 149 -7.55 14.14 -1.70
N GLY A 150 -8.78 14.17 -1.19
CA GLY A 150 -9.98 13.88 -1.97
C GLY A 150 -10.23 12.46 -2.42
N ASN A 151 -11.27 12.37 -3.23
CA ASN A 151 -11.81 11.14 -3.83
C ASN A 151 -11.14 10.87 -5.20
N GLN A 152 -11.57 9.85 -5.93
CA GLN A 152 -11.07 9.44 -7.25
C GLN A 152 -11.46 10.37 -8.41
N GLU A 153 -12.37 11.31 -8.19
CA GLU A 153 -12.96 12.11 -9.27
C GLU A 153 -12.17 13.41 -9.44
N GLU A 154 -11.64 13.68 -10.64
CA GLU A 154 -10.86 14.91 -10.91
C GLU A 154 -11.64 16.21 -10.69
N THR A 155 -12.95 16.10 -10.54
CA THR A 155 -13.87 17.22 -10.28
C THR A 155 -13.91 17.63 -8.80
N GLN A 156 -13.32 16.86 -7.89
CA GLN A 156 -13.24 17.21 -6.47
C GLN A 156 -12.06 18.16 -6.23
N ASN A 157 -12.28 19.22 -5.45
CA ASN A 157 -11.25 20.25 -5.19
C ASN A 157 -9.99 19.71 -4.51
N ASP A 158 -10.13 18.61 -3.79
CA ASP A 158 -9.04 17.93 -3.09
C ASP A 158 -8.46 16.77 -3.90
N PHE A 159 -8.99 16.43 -5.08
CA PHE A 159 -8.49 15.33 -5.93
C PHE A 159 -6.97 15.40 -6.11
N GLY A 160 -6.27 14.39 -5.60
CA GLY A 160 -4.84 14.30 -5.81
C GLY A 160 -4.13 13.24 -5.00
N TRP A 161 -2.82 13.17 -5.24
CA TRP A 161 -1.92 12.34 -4.46
C TRP A 161 -1.58 13.03 -3.15
N MET A 162 -1.22 12.23 -2.13
CA MET A 162 -0.62 12.79 -0.92
C MET A 162 0.57 13.66 -1.29
N THR A 163 0.59 14.90 -0.82
CA THR A 163 1.70 15.84 -1.04
C THR A 163 2.41 16.17 0.27
N GLY A 164 3.68 16.57 0.17
CA GLY A 164 4.53 16.96 1.30
C GLY A 164 5.60 15.92 1.62
N TYR A 165 6.87 16.37 1.69
CA TYR A 165 8.02 15.51 1.93
C TYR A 165 7.88 14.73 3.23
N ASP A 166 7.52 15.40 4.33
CA ASP A 166 7.46 14.79 5.66
C ASP A 166 6.44 13.63 5.72
N LYS A 167 5.33 13.73 4.98
CA LYS A 167 4.30 12.67 4.94
C LYS A 167 4.79 11.44 4.18
N TRP A 168 5.50 11.64 3.08
CA TRP A 168 6.13 10.54 2.34
C TRP A 168 7.30 9.94 3.10
N TYR A 169 8.04 10.77 3.82
CA TYR A 169 9.09 10.33 4.73
C TYR A 169 8.51 9.48 5.85
N GLU A 170 7.39 9.85 6.48
CA GLU A 170 6.68 8.99 7.44
C GLU A 170 6.15 7.69 6.82
N ALA A 171 5.73 7.71 5.56
CA ALA A 171 5.22 6.51 4.88
C ALA A 171 6.32 5.47 4.66
N MET A 172 7.47 5.89 4.12
CA MET A 172 8.74 5.18 4.30
C MET A 172 8.93 5.00 5.81
N PHE A 173 9.65 4.08 6.39
CA PHE A 173 9.67 3.82 7.87
C PHE A 173 8.36 3.34 8.53
N ASN A 174 7.15 3.68 8.07
CA ASN A 174 5.92 3.10 8.62
C ASN A 174 5.49 1.82 7.86
N ARG A 175 6.32 0.77 7.99
CA ARG A 175 6.08 -0.56 7.42
C ARG A 175 6.67 -1.68 8.26
#